data_AF-A0A7C4FR27-F1
#
_entry.id   AF-A0A7C4FR27-F1
#
_cell.length_a   1.000
_cell.length_b   1.000
_cell.length_c   1.000
_cell.angle_alpha   90.00
_cell.angle_beta   90.00
_cell.angle_gamma   90.00
#
_symmetry.space_group_name_H-M   'P 1'
#
loop_
_entity.id
_entity.type
_entity.pdbx_description
1 polymer ?
#
loop_
_entity_poly.entity_id
_entity_poly.type
_entity_poly.pdbx_seq_one_letter_code
_entity_poly.pdbx_strand_id
1 'polypeptide(L)'
;MMVLITYDVMVTNPGGQRRLRNVAKACTNYGQRVQNSVFECEVDPAMWAVLKNKLENIIDKEHDSLRYYYLGSNWERRVEHVGAKPSIDMHGPIII
;
A
#
# COMPACT_ATOMS: atom_id res chain seq x y z
N MET A 1 4.00 5.38 -11.86
CA MET A 1 3.50 4.00 -12.05
C MET A 1 2.73 3.58 -10.82
N MET A 2 1.68 2.78 -10.97
CA MET A 2 0.95 2.23 -9.82
C MET A 2 1.59 0.94 -9.33
N VAL A 3 1.79 0.86 -8.02
CA VAL A 3 2.21 -0.36 -7.31
C VAL A 3 1.16 -0.70 -6.26
N LEU A 4 0.55 -1.88 -6.40
CA LEU A 4 -0.31 -2.45 -5.37
C LEU A 4 0.56 -3.24 -4.39
N ILE A 5 0.47 -2.87 -3.12
CA ILE A 5 1.25 -3.42 -2.03
C ILE A 5 0.32 -4.17 -1.10
N THR A 6 0.50 -5.48 -1.00
CA THR A 6 -0.22 -6.31 -0.02
C THR A 6 0.72 -6.65 1.11
N TYR A 7 0.30 -6.37 2.34
CA TYR A 7 1.05 -6.66 3.55
C TYR A 7 0.33 -7.74 4.35
N ASP A 8 0.94 -8.92 4.44
CA ASP A 8 0.51 -9.97 5.35
C ASP A 8 1.34 -9.86 6.63
N VAL A 9 0.66 -9.67 7.76
CA VAL A 9 1.27 -9.30 9.02
C VAL A 9 0.66 -10.07 10.17
N MET A 10 1.53 -10.65 11.00
CA MET A 10 1.09 -11.37 12.20
C MET A 10 0.72 -10.38 13.31
N VAL A 11 -0.51 -9.87 13.27
CA VAL A 11 -1.01 -8.85 14.22
C VAL A 11 -1.21 -9.37 15.65
N THR A 12 -1.24 -10.68 15.84
CA THR A 12 -1.38 -11.35 17.15
C THR A 12 -0.08 -11.36 17.95
N ASN A 13 1.08 -11.22 17.30
CA ASN A 13 2.38 -11.13 17.96
C ASN A 13 2.62 -9.70 18.49
N PRO A 14 3.21 -9.50 19.68
CA PRO A 14 3.64 -8.19 20.12
C PRO A 14 4.40 -7.42 19.04
N GLY A 15 3.87 -6.25 18.66
CA GLY A 15 4.47 -5.37 17.65
C GLY A 15 3.85 -5.45 16.24
N GLY A 16 3.08 -6.49 15.90
CA GLY A 16 2.46 -6.61 14.56
C GLY A 16 1.56 -5.42 14.21
N GLN A 17 0.70 -4.99 15.15
CA GLN A 17 -0.11 -3.78 14.96
C GLN A 17 0.73 -2.50 14.78
N ARG A 18 1.87 -2.39 15.46
CA ARG A 18 2.78 -1.24 15.32
C ARG A 18 3.43 -1.23 13.94
N ARG A 19 3.89 -2.38 13.45
CA ARG A 19 4.43 -2.53 12.09
C ARG A 19 3.38 -2.19 11.04
N LEU A 20 2.14 -2.68 11.18
CA LEU A 20 1.02 -2.31 10.30
C LEU A 20 0.75 -0.81 10.27
N ARG A 21 0.75 -0.13 11.44
CA ARG A 21 0.60 1.33 11.47
C ARG A 21 1.75 2.05 10.77
N ASN A 22 2.99 1.58 10.94
CA ASN A 22 4.16 2.16 10.31
C ASN A 22 4.18 1.95 8.79
N VAL A 23 3.85 0.74 8.33
CA VAL A 23 3.68 0.42 6.90
C VAL A 23 2.58 1.29 6.30
N ALA A 24 1.42 1.36 6.95
CA ALA A 24 0.31 2.18 6.47
C ALA A 24 0.71 3.65 6.33
N LYS A 25 1.37 4.22 7.35
CA LYS A 25 1.86 5.60 7.31
C LYS A 25 2.89 5.83 6.20
N ALA A 26 3.74 4.83 5.92
CA ALA A 26 4.71 4.93 4.83
C ALA A 26 4.01 4.93 3.46
N CYS A 27 3.03 4.05 3.25
CA CYS A 27 2.31 3.94 1.98
C CYS A 27 1.38 5.13 1.71
N THR A 28 0.66 5.64 2.72
CA THR A 28 -0.30 6.75 2.54
C THR A 28 0.35 8.08 2.18
N ASN A 29 1.68 8.19 2.28
CA ASN A 29 2.41 9.34 1.76
C ASN A 29 2.51 9.35 0.23
N TYR A 30 2.22 8.22 -0.42
CA TYR A 30 2.36 8.01 -1.86
C TYR A 30 1.08 7.47 -2.51
N GLY A 31 -0.03 7.45 -1.77
CA GLY A 31 -1.29 6.93 -2.28
C GLY A 31 -2.27 6.63 -1.16
N GLN A 32 -3.03 5.54 -1.31
CA GLN A 32 -4.19 5.25 -0.45
C GLN A 32 -4.16 3.85 0.15
N ARG A 33 -4.82 3.72 1.30
CA ARG A 33 -5.07 2.44 1.96
C ARG A 33 -6.46 1.95 1.57
N VAL A 34 -6.52 1.00 0.64
CA VAL A 34 -7.78 0.48 0.08
C VAL A 34 -8.39 -0.66 0.91
N GLN A 35 -7.57 -1.38 1.69
CA GLN A 35 -8.07 -2.38 2.65
C GLN A 35 -7.26 -2.33 3.96
N ASN A 36 -7.53 -3.24 4.90
CA ASN A 36 -6.83 -3.28 6.18
C ASN A 36 -5.31 -3.35 6.01
N SER A 37 -4.78 -4.13 5.08
CA SER A 37 -3.33 -4.21 4.85
C SER A 37 -2.99 -4.24 3.36
N VAL A 38 -3.82 -3.58 2.55
CA VAL A 38 -3.58 -3.39 1.11
C VAL A 38 -3.53 -1.90 0.80
N PHE A 39 -2.52 -1.52 0.02
CA PHE A 39 -2.20 -0.15 -0.30
C PHE A 39 -1.96 0.01 -1.79
N GLU A 40 -2.49 1.08 -2.37
CA GLU A 40 -2.22 1.51 -3.73
C GLU A 40 -1.30 2.72 -3.66
N CYS A 41 -0.12 2.62 -4.27
CA CYS A 41 0.86 3.70 -4.28
C CYS A 41 1.21 4.10 -5.72
N GLU A 42 1.00 5.38 -6.02
CA GLU A 42 1.41 5.97 -7.27
C GLU A 42 2.77 6.65 -7.09
N VAL A 43 3.79 6.06 -7.71
CA VAL A 43 5.19 6.44 -7.48
C VAL A 43 5.97 6.49 -8.79
N ASP A 44 6.95 7.38 -8.86
CA ASP A 44 8.02 7.30 -9.84
C ASP A 44 9.11 6.28 -9.41
N PRO A 45 10.08 5.93 -10.27
CA PRO A 45 11.11 4.95 -9.92
C PRO A 45 11.98 5.33 -8.70
N ALA A 46 12.25 6.62 -8.49
CA ALA A 46 13.08 7.08 -7.37
C ALA A 46 12.29 7.01 -6.05
N MET A 47 11.04 7.48 -6.05
CA MET A 47 10.12 7.35 -4.91
C MET A 47 9.88 5.89 -4.57
N TRP A 48 9.72 5.02 -5.58
CA TRP A 48 9.54 3.59 -5.37
C TRP A 48 10.73 2.95 -4.66
N ALA A 49 11.96 3.27 -5.08
CA ALA A 49 13.17 2.74 -4.43
C ALA A 49 13.23 3.11 -2.95
N VAL A 50 12.91 4.37 -2.61
CA VAL A 50 12.87 4.87 -1.23
C VAL A 50 11.76 4.19 -0.42
N LEU A 51 10.55 4.11 -0.97
CA LEU A 51 9.41 3.48 -0.30
C LEU A 51 9.68 1.99 -0.05
N LYS A 52 10.13 1.25 -1.07
CA LYS A 52 10.44 -0.17 -0.96
C LYS A 52 11.46 -0.44 0.14
N ASN A 53 12.58 0.29 0.16
CA ASN A 53 13.60 0.17 1.20
C ASN A 53 13.01 0.44 2.60
N LYS A 54 12.21 1.49 2.74
CA LYS A 54 11.56 1.84 4.01
C LYS A 54 10.62 0.72 4.48
N LEU A 55 9.82 0.14 3.60
CA LEU A 55 8.90 -0.95 3.95
C LEU A 55 9.65 -2.20 4.39
N GLU A 56 10.68 -2.61 3.66
CA GLU A 56 11.51 -3.77 4.00
C GLU A 56 12.27 -3.62 5.33
N ASN A 57 12.48 -2.38 5.80
CA ASN A 57 13.06 -2.08 7.11
C ASN A 57 12.03 -2.00 8.25
N ILE A 58 10.73 -1.91 7.96
CA ILE A 58 9.67 -1.85 8.97
C ILE A 58 9.19 -3.26 9.35
N ILE A 59 9.13 -4.17 8.37
CA ILE A 59 8.55 -5.50 8.55
C ILE A 59 9.48 -6.45 9.29
N ASP A 60 8.89 -7.46 9.93
CA ASP A 60 9.60 -8.62 10.44
C ASP A 60 9.60 -9.70 9.35
N LYS A 61 10.73 -9.93 8.69
CA LYS A 61 10.82 -10.83 7.53
C LYS A 61 10.66 -12.32 7.89
N GLU A 62 10.69 -12.67 9.17
CA GLU A 62 10.44 -14.05 9.63
C GLU A 62 8.95 -14.33 9.80
N HIS A 63 8.15 -13.29 10.10
CA HIS A 63 6.74 -13.43 10.48
C HIS A 63 5.76 -12.72 9.55
N ASP A 64 6.24 -11.78 8.75
CA ASP A 64 5.45 -10.95 7.85
C ASP A 64 5.90 -11.13 6.40
N SER A 65 5.04 -10.77 5.45
CA SER A 65 5.41 -10.72 4.04
C SER A 65 4.84 -9.51 3.32
N LEU A 66 5.59 -9.00 2.36
CA LEU A 66 5.16 -7.96 1.43
C LEU A 66 5.12 -8.56 0.01
N ARG A 67 4.06 -8.26 -0.73
CA ARG A 67 4.01 -8.53 -2.17
C ARG A 67 3.76 -7.23 -2.91
N TYR A 68 4.50 -7.05 -3.99
CA TYR A 68 4.45 -5.87 -4.84
C TYR A 68 3.95 -6.27 -6.21
N TYR A 69 2.84 -5.69 -6.63
CA TYR A 69 2.26 -5.88 -7.96
C TYR A 69 2.42 -4.60 -8.76
N TYR A 70 3.22 -4.66 -9.80
CA TYR A 70 3.49 -3.53 -10.68
C TYR A 70 2.39 -3.44 -11.75
N LEU A 71 1.42 -2.55 -11.53
CA LEU A 71 0.29 -2.37 -12.46
C LEU A 71 0.64 -1.42 -13.62
N GLY A 72 1.74 -0.67 -13.48
CA GLY A 72 2.24 0.22 -14.53
C GLY A 72 1.46 1.53 -14.62
N SER A 73 1.52 2.18 -15.78
CA SER A 73 0.91 3.51 -16.00
C SER A 73 -0.54 3.48 -16.46
N ASN A 74 -1.06 2.33 -16.91
CA ASN A 74 -2.43 2.15 -17.41
C ASN A 74 -3.18 1.16 -16.52
N TRP A 75 -3.21 1.45 -15.22
CA TRP A 75 -3.68 0.54 -14.18
C TRP A 75 -5.19 0.67 -13.92
N GLU A 76 -5.78 1.82 -14.26
CA GLU A 76 -7.13 2.23 -13.89
C GLU A 76 -8.18 1.24 -14.40
N ARG A 77 -7.97 0.68 -15.60
CA ARG A 77 -8.87 -0.31 -16.22
C ARG A 77 -8.68 -1.74 -15.69
N ARG A 78 -7.72 -1.96 -14.79
CA ARG A 78 -7.32 -3.28 -14.30
C ARG A 78 -7.73 -3.52 -12.84
N VAL A 79 -8.36 -2.53 -12.22
CA VAL A 79 -8.78 -2.58 -10.81
C VAL A 79 -10.29 -2.43 -10.76
N GLU A 80 -10.93 -3.38 -10.09
CA GLU A 80 -12.36 -3.36 -9.78
C GLU A 80 -12.53 -3.60 -8.29
N HIS A 81 -13.37 -2.78 -7.64
CA HIS A 81 -13.67 -2.88 -6.23
C HIS A 81 -15.12 -3.30 -6.02
N VAL A 82 -15.34 -4.28 -5.15
CA VAL A 82 -16.68 -4.74 -4.75
C VAL A 82 -16.78 -4.74 -3.23
N GLY A 83 -17.89 -4.19 -2.71
CA GLY A 83 -18.21 -4.23 -1.28
C GLY A 83 -17.84 -2.95 -0.51
N ALA A 84 -17.65 -3.09 0.80
CA ALA A 84 -17.48 -1.95 1.71
C ALA A 84 -16.17 -1.17 1.46
N LYS A 85 -16.16 0.10 1.90
CA LYS A 85 -15.01 1.02 1.83
C LYS A 85 -14.52 1.29 0.40
N PRO A 86 -15.27 2.06 -0.40
CA PRO A 86 -14.84 2.43 -1.74
C PRO A 86 -13.47 3.13 -1.68
N SER A 87 -12.60 2.79 -2.63
CA SER A 87 -11.36 3.52 -2.89
C SER A 87 -11.68 4.95 -3.30
N ILE A 88 -10.87 5.90 -2.85
CA ILE A 88 -11.01 7.31 -3.26
C ILE A 88 -10.36 7.43 -4.64
N ASP A 89 -11.03 8.11 -5.57
CA ASP A 89 -10.42 8.49 -6.83
C ASP A 89 -9.40 9.60 -6.57
N MET A 90 -8.12 9.26 -6.62
CA MET A 90 -7.02 10.22 -6.39
C MET A 90 -6.90 11.26 -7.51
N HIS A 91 -7.49 11.02 -8.69
CA HIS A 91 -7.53 11.99 -9.79
C HIS A 91 -8.89 12.71 -9.89
N GLY A 92 -9.84 12.36 -9.01
CA GLY A 92 -11.14 13.00 -8.95
C GLY A 92 -11.08 14.43 -8.40
N PRO A 93 -12.14 15.23 -8.59
CA PRO A 93 -12.21 16.57 -8.02
C PRO A 93 -12.15 16.53 -6.48
N ILE A 94 -11.35 17.42 -5.90
CA ILE A 94 -11.10 17.47 -4.44
C ILE A 94 -12.36 17.91 -3.66
N ILE A 95 -13.29 18.60 -4.32
CA ILE A 95 -14.59 19.05 -3.78
C ILE A 95 -15.63 18.88 -4.90
N ILE A 96 -16.82 18.38 -4.54
CA ILE A 96 -18.03 18.33 -5.40
C ILE A 96 -18.97 19.46 -4.99
#